data_AF-A0A4Z2EUN8-F1
#
_entry.id   AF-A0A4Z2EUN8-F1
#
_cell.length_a   1.000
_cell.length_b   1.000
_cell.length_c   1.000
_cell.angle_alpha   90.00
_cell.angle_beta   90.00
_cell.angle_gamma   90.00
#
_symmetry.space_group_name_H-M   'P 1'
#
loop_
_entity.id
_entity.type
_entity.pdbx_description
1 polymer ?
#
loop_
_entity_poly.entity_id
_entity_poly.type
_entity_poly.pdbx_seq_one_letter_code
_entity_poly.pdbx_strand_id
1 'polypeptide(L)'
;MAAPVALIQGASRGLGLQFCRHILKSRPAAFLVATCRNPEAAAELRDLAAGQRPGRVTVLRMDVTREEQVRAAADRVAEAFGRLDLLVNSAGMLHPSGRGETRLSDVSAQVLCVALHPGTVDTALSRPYRRSVPSGRLFGAERSVELLMSLVDALDAQKSGRAFSWDGAELPW
;
A
#
# COMPACT_ATOMS: atom_id res chain seq x y z
N MET A 1 9.34 3.54 -23.58
CA MET A 1 8.92 4.23 -22.32
C MET A 1 9.83 3.77 -21.20
N ALA A 2 10.19 4.66 -20.26
CA ALA A 2 10.96 4.27 -19.08
C ALA A 2 10.12 3.37 -18.15
N ALA A 3 10.79 2.47 -17.43
CA ALA A 3 10.14 1.52 -16.53
C ALA A 3 9.42 2.24 -15.37
N PRO A 4 8.19 1.84 -15.01
CA PRO A 4 7.45 2.47 -13.93
C PRO A 4 8.03 2.13 -12.56
N VAL A 5 7.88 3.05 -11.60
CA VAL A 5 8.38 2.93 -10.22
C VAL A 5 7.23 2.96 -9.24
N ALA A 6 7.12 1.94 -8.39
CA ALA A 6 6.13 1.89 -7.33
C ALA A 6 6.81 1.97 -5.95
N LEU A 7 6.30 2.82 -5.06
CA LEU A 7 6.68 2.87 -3.65
C LEU A 7 5.55 2.33 -2.77
N ILE A 8 5.86 1.35 -1.92
CA ILE A 8 4.93 0.78 -0.95
C ILE A 8 5.41 1.11 0.46
N GLN A 9 4.63 1.89 1.20
CA GLN A 9 4.88 2.19 2.60
C GLN A 9 4.31 1.09 3.49
N GLY A 10 5.07 0.66 4.51
CA GLY A 10 4.61 -0.39 5.43
C GLY A 10 4.67 -1.79 4.81
N ALA A 11 5.70 -2.06 4.01
CA ALA A 11 5.82 -3.26 3.17
C ALA A 11 6.30 -4.53 3.89
N SER A 12 6.63 -4.47 5.18
CA SER A 12 7.27 -5.61 5.87
C SER A 12 6.34 -6.80 6.13
N ARG A 13 5.01 -6.60 6.08
CA ARG A 13 3.99 -7.63 6.31
C ARG A 13 2.62 -7.21 5.78
N GLY A 14 1.63 -8.09 5.95
CA GLY A 14 0.22 -7.77 5.71
C GLY A 14 -0.04 -7.32 4.28
N LEU A 15 -0.89 -6.30 4.11
CA LEU A 15 -1.27 -5.76 2.80
C LEU A 15 -0.09 -5.16 2.04
N GLY A 16 0.78 -4.40 2.71
CA GLY A 16 1.97 -3.80 2.08
C GLY A 16 2.85 -4.85 1.41
N LEU A 17 3.12 -5.97 2.08
CA LEU A 17 3.89 -7.08 1.51
C LEU A 17 3.17 -7.74 0.31
N GLN A 18 1.84 -7.87 0.37
CA GLN A 18 1.09 -8.44 -0.75
C GLN A 18 1.07 -7.51 -1.97
N PHE A 19 0.99 -6.19 -1.79
CA PHE A 19 1.17 -5.25 -2.88
C PHE A 19 2.54 -5.42 -3.55
N CYS A 20 3.62 -5.56 -2.77
CA CYS A 20 4.95 -5.85 -3.30
C CYS A 20 4.95 -7.12 -4.16
N ARG A 21 4.42 -8.25 -3.64
CA ARG A 21 4.33 -9.52 -4.39
C ARG A 21 3.54 -9.37 -5.68
N HIS A 22 2.37 -8.74 -5.61
CA HIS A 22 1.49 -8.56 -6.75
C HIS A 22 2.13 -7.70 -7.83
N ILE A 23 2.76 -6.58 -7.48
CA ILE A 23 3.45 -5.70 -8.44
C ILE A 23 4.61 -6.45 -9.11
N LEU A 24 5.42 -7.19 -8.35
CA LEU A 24 6.53 -7.94 -8.91
C LEU A 24 6.08 -9.05 -9.87
N LYS A 25 4.91 -9.66 -9.63
CA LYS A 25 4.31 -10.68 -10.50
C LYS A 25 3.64 -10.08 -11.74
N SER A 26 2.79 -9.07 -11.56
CA SER A 26 1.93 -8.50 -12.61
C SER A 26 2.62 -7.48 -13.50
N ARG A 27 3.68 -6.82 -13.00
CA ARG A 27 4.40 -5.75 -13.70
C ARG A 27 5.90 -6.08 -13.79
N PRO A 28 6.32 -6.95 -14.74
CA PRO A 28 7.71 -7.43 -14.86
C PRO A 28 8.75 -6.32 -15.06
N ALA A 29 8.34 -5.24 -15.73
CA ALA A 29 9.18 -4.09 -16.02
C ALA A 29 9.29 -3.11 -14.83
N ALA A 30 8.39 -3.15 -13.85
CA ALA A 30 8.37 -2.17 -12.77
C ALA A 30 9.53 -2.35 -11.77
N PHE A 31 10.03 -1.22 -11.28
CA PHE A 31 10.88 -1.12 -10.09
C PHE A 31 10.01 -0.93 -8.85
N LEU A 32 10.43 -1.51 -7.74
CA LEU A 32 9.71 -1.49 -6.47
C LEU A 32 10.59 -0.91 -5.37
N VAL A 33 10.08 0.12 -4.70
CA VAL A 33 10.64 0.67 -3.46
C VAL A 33 9.74 0.26 -2.32
N ALA A 34 10.24 -0.56 -1.40
CA ALA A 34 9.48 -1.07 -0.27
C ALA A 34 10.02 -0.45 1.02
N THR A 35 9.18 0.24 1.79
CA THR A 35 9.63 0.89 3.03
C THR A 35 9.06 0.22 4.26
N CYS A 36 9.86 0.13 5.32
CA CYS A 36 9.41 -0.35 6.62
C CYS A 36 10.33 0.15 7.75
N ARG A 37 9.85 0.11 9.00
CA ARG A 37 10.62 0.63 10.15
C ARG A 37 11.89 -0.16 10.47
N ASN A 38 11.88 -1.47 10.25
CA ASN A 38 12.99 -2.36 10.57
C ASN A 38 13.20 -3.38 9.43
N PRO A 39 13.95 -3.01 8.37
CA PRO A 39 14.26 -3.88 7.25
C PRO A 39 14.93 -5.20 7.65
N GLU A 40 15.80 -5.16 8.66
CA GLU A 40 16.57 -6.30 9.15
C GLU A 40 15.64 -7.36 9.75
N ALA A 41 14.60 -6.93 10.48
CA ALA A 41 13.57 -7.82 11.02
C ALA A 41 12.52 -8.28 9.99
N ALA A 42 12.47 -7.67 8.79
CA ALA A 42 11.45 -7.96 7.78
C ALA A 42 11.83 -9.15 6.87
N ALA A 43 11.95 -10.35 7.45
CA ALA A 43 12.42 -11.56 6.74
C ALA A 43 11.70 -11.80 5.40
N GLU A 44 10.36 -11.83 5.39
CA GLU A 44 9.61 -12.09 4.14
C GLU A 44 9.84 -11.03 3.06
N LEU A 45 10.04 -9.76 3.45
CA LEU A 45 10.34 -8.68 2.49
C LEU A 45 11.76 -8.81 1.95
N ARG A 46 12.72 -9.20 2.79
CA ARG A 46 14.10 -9.45 2.38
C ARG A 46 14.19 -10.64 1.42
N ASP A 47 13.49 -11.73 1.73
CA ASP A 47 13.44 -12.92 0.87
C ASP A 47 12.78 -12.59 -0.47
N LEU A 48 11.69 -11.82 -0.45
CA LEU A 48 11.03 -11.34 -1.66
C LEU A 48 11.98 -10.50 -2.53
N ALA A 49 12.73 -9.58 -1.92
CA ALA A 49 13.70 -8.73 -2.63
C ALA A 49 14.88 -9.55 -3.20
N ALA A 50 15.42 -10.49 -2.42
CA ALA A 50 16.53 -11.36 -2.82
C ALA A 50 16.16 -12.29 -3.98
N GLY A 51 14.88 -12.69 -4.08
CA GLY A 51 14.37 -13.48 -5.20
C GLY A 51 14.20 -12.72 -6.52
N GLN A 52 14.51 -11.41 -6.57
CA GLN A 52 14.40 -10.59 -7.77
C GLN A 52 15.77 -10.30 -8.40
N ARG A 53 15.77 -9.89 -9.67
CA ARG A 53 16.98 -9.37 -10.33
C ARG A 53 17.57 -8.19 -9.52
N PRO A 54 18.90 -8.03 -9.47
CA PRO A 54 19.55 -6.94 -8.76
C PRO A 54 18.97 -5.57 -9.11
N GLY A 55 18.76 -4.73 -8.09
CA GLY A 55 18.22 -3.38 -8.25
C GLY A 55 16.72 -3.30 -8.55
N ARG A 56 16.00 -4.41 -8.76
CA ARG A 56 14.55 -4.37 -9.01
C ARG A 56 13.75 -3.96 -7.78
N VAL A 57 14.19 -4.41 -6.60
CA VAL A 57 13.57 -4.08 -5.31
C VAL A 57 14.57 -3.34 -4.45
N THR A 58 14.18 -2.15 -3.99
CA THR A 58 14.93 -1.36 -3.02
C THR A 58 14.17 -1.35 -1.71
N VAL A 59 14.76 -1.91 -0.64
CA VAL A 59 14.17 -1.85 0.70
C VAL A 59 14.76 -0.68 1.47
N LEU A 60 13.91 0.23 1.94
CA LEU A 60 14.33 1.40 2.72
C LEU A 60 13.79 1.33 4.14
N ARG A 61 14.65 1.70 5.11
CA ARG A 61 14.19 2.00 6.47
C ARG A 61 13.39 3.30 6.43
N MET A 62 12.15 3.26 6.93
CA MET A 62 11.32 4.46 7.08
C MET A 62 10.26 4.26 8.15
N ASP A 63 10.21 5.18 9.09
CA ASP A 63 9.06 5.43 9.97
C ASP A 63 8.25 6.61 9.40
N VAL A 64 6.98 6.36 9.09
CA VAL A 64 6.09 7.38 8.50
C VAL A 64 5.78 8.52 9.46
N THR A 65 5.99 8.34 10.78
CA THR A 65 5.86 9.41 11.78
C THR A 65 7.02 10.40 11.78
N ARG A 66 8.10 10.09 11.05
CA ARG A 66 9.34 10.83 11.03
C ARG A 66 9.50 11.51 9.68
N GLU A 67 9.14 12.79 9.61
CA GLU A 67 9.15 13.58 8.37
C GLU A 67 10.53 13.58 7.69
N GLU A 68 11.60 13.59 8.47
CA GLU A 68 12.97 13.50 7.97
C GLU A 68 13.23 12.19 7.21
N GLN A 69 12.62 11.08 7.66
CA GLN A 69 12.78 9.78 7.01
C GLN A 69 11.90 9.67 5.75
N VAL A 70 10.72 10.29 5.76
CA VAL A 70 9.86 10.38 4.58
C VAL A 70 10.55 11.19 3.48
N ARG A 71 11.13 12.35 3.83
CA ARG A 71 11.91 13.17 2.89
C ARG A 71 13.11 12.40 2.35
N ALA A 72 13.89 11.75 3.21
CA ALA A 72 15.04 10.95 2.78
C ALA A 72 14.64 9.80 1.83
N ALA A 73 13.49 9.16 2.04
CA ALA A 73 12.99 8.14 1.12
C ALA A 73 12.59 8.73 -0.24
N ALA A 74 11.92 9.90 -0.24
CA ALA A 74 11.56 10.61 -1.48
C ALA A 74 12.80 11.03 -2.27
N ASP A 75 13.80 11.62 -1.60
CA ASP A 75 15.08 12.00 -2.21
C ASP A 75 15.78 10.79 -2.82
N ARG A 76 15.76 9.64 -2.12
CA ARG A 76 16.34 8.40 -2.63
C ARG A 76 15.64 7.87 -3.87
N VAL A 77 14.31 8.00 -3.96
CA VAL A 77 13.56 7.64 -5.17
C VAL A 77 13.88 8.59 -6.32
N ALA A 78 13.94 9.89 -6.06
CA ALA A 78 14.30 10.89 -7.04
C ALA A 78 15.72 10.68 -7.59
N GLU A 79 16.70 10.42 -6.71
CA GLU A 79 18.08 10.14 -7.09
C GLU A 79 18.21 8.84 -7.89
N ALA A 80 17.55 7.77 -7.46
CA ALA A 80 17.71 6.45 -8.07
C ALA A 80 16.91 6.26 -9.38
N PHE A 81 15.74 6.91 -9.50
CA PHE A 81 14.82 6.65 -10.60
C PHE A 81 14.32 7.91 -11.33
N GLY A 82 14.44 9.09 -10.71
CA GLY A 82 13.95 10.36 -11.28
C GLY A 82 12.43 10.46 -11.42
N ARG A 83 11.67 9.47 -10.93
CA ARG A 83 10.20 9.38 -11.05
C ARG A 83 9.58 8.51 -9.97
N LEU A 84 8.27 8.69 -9.74
CA LEU A 84 7.43 7.81 -8.95
C LEU A 84 6.04 7.73 -9.60
N ASP A 85 5.61 6.53 -9.99
CA ASP A 85 4.37 6.31 -10.74
C ASP A 85 3.22 5.80 -9.87
N LEU A 86 3.54 5.09 -8.79
CA LEU A 86 2.56 4.56 -7.85
C LEU A 86 3.08 4.70 -6.42
N LEU A 87 2.28 5.30 -5.55
CA LEU A 87 2.52 5.34 -4.11
C LEU A 87 1.38 4.62 -3.40
N VAL A 88 1.70 3.61 -2.59
CA VAL A 88 0.74 2.93 -1.73
C VAL A 88 1.09 3.19 -0.26
N ASN A 89 0.23 3.97 0.40
CA ASN A 89 0.35 4.24 1.84
C ASN A 89 -0.34 3.11 2.62
N SER A 90 0.35 1.98 2.81
CA SER A 90 -0.16 0.83 3.59
C SER A 90 0.29 0.84 5.06
N ALA A 91 1.08 1.82 5.49
CA ALA A 91 1.44 1.97 6.89
C ALA A 91 0.23 2.51 7.67
N GLY A 92 -0.33 1.69 8.57
CA GLY A 92 -1.40 2.12 9.48
C GLY A 92 -0.85 2.49 10.85
N MET A 93 -1.28 3.62 11.40
CA MET A 93 -1.06 3.98 12.80
C MET A 93 -2.39 3.93 13.55
N LEU A 94 -2.43 3.13 14.62
CA LEU A 94 -3.56 3.16 15.54
C LEU A 94 -3.28 4.27 16.56
N HIS A 95 -4.15 5.28 16.64
CA HIS A 95 -4.09 6.24 17.74
C HIS A 95 -4.23 5.48 19.07
N PRO A 96 -3.45 5.78 20.12
CA PRO A 96 -3.57 5.11 21.43
C PRO A 96 -4.98 5.19 22.03
N SER A 97 -5.79 6.16 21.59
CA SER A 97 -7.18 6.35 22.02
C SER A 97 -8.24 5.66 21.15
N GLY A 98 -7.87 4.97 20.05
CA GLY A 98 -8.82 4.32 19.15
C GLY A 98 -9.65 5.25 18.24
N ARG A 99 -9.26 6.52 18.04
CA ARG A 99 -9.86 7.41 17.02
C ARG A 99 -9.11 7.31 15.69
N GLY A 100 -9.84 7.29 14.57
CA GLY A 100 -9.28 7.21 13.21
C GLY A 100 -8.56 8.49 12.75
N GLU A 101 -7.69 8.34 11.75
CA GLU A 101 -6.86 9.40 11.15
C GLU A 101 -7.67 10.44 10.33
N THR A 102 -7.01 11.56 10.00
CA THR A 102 -7.49 12.75 9.26
C THR A 102 -8.44 12.42 8.11
N ARG A 103 -9.49 13.24 7.94
CA ARG A 103 -10.46 13.05 6.85
C ARG A 103 -9.78 13.21 5.51
N LEU A 104 -10.05 12.28 4.60
CA LEU A 104 -9.52 12.31 3.24
C LEU A 104 -9.84 13.61 2.49
N SER A 105 -10.98 14.24 2.83
CA SER A 105 -11.42 15.54 2.30
C SER A 105 -10.41 16.67 2.51
N ASP A 106 -9.53 16.53 3.50
CA ASP A 106 -8.64 17.60 3.93
C ASP A 106 -7.25 17.49 3.26
N VAL A 107 -7.06 16.49 2.37
CA VAL A 107 -5.82 16.24 1.63
C VAL A 107 -5.88 16.91 0.24
N SER A 108 -5.10 17.97 0.03
CA SER A 108 -4.94 18.63 -1.27
C SER A 108 -3.75 18.00 -2.04
N ALA A 109 -4.00 17.38 -3.19
CA ALA A 109 -2.94 16.87 -4.05
C ALA A 109 -3.30 16.88 -5.55
N GLN A 110 -2.31 17.06 -6.44
CA GLN A 110 -2.44 16.92 -7.91
C GLN A 110 -2.48 15.44 -8.37
N VAL A 111 -2.84 14.51 -7.47
CA VAL A 111 -2.86 13.06 -7.66
C VAL A 111 -4.21 12.51 -7.22
N LEU A 112 -4.60 11.35 -7.76
CA LEU A 112 -5.78 10.62 -7.30
C LEU A 112 -5.61 10.22 -5.84
N CYS A 113 -6.43 10.81 -4.95
CA CYS A 113 -6.42 10.51 -3.52
C CYS A 113 -7.76 9.90 -3.14
N VAL A 114 -7.80 8.58 -2.92
CA VAL A 114 -9.00 7.83 -2.54
C VAL A 114 -8.70 6.95 -1.34
N ALA A 115 -9.67 6.76 -0.45
CA ALA A 115 -9.63 5.67 0.52
C ALA A 115 -10.28 4.41 -0.09
N LEU A 116 -9.72 3.26 0.22
CA LEU A 116 -10.16 1.99 -0.34
C LEU A 116 -10.44 1.03 0.81
N HIS A 117 -11.68 0.55 0.90
CA HIS A 117 -12.06 -0.46 1.88
C HIS A 117 -11.84 -1.86 1.28
N PRO A 118 -10.84 -2.64 1.75
CA PRO A 118 -10.44 -3.92 1.14
C PRO A 118 -11.46 -5.06 1.31
N GLY A 119 -12.57 -4.80 1.99
CA GLY A 119 -13.41 -5.86 2.57
C GLY A 119 -12.80 -6.36 3.88
N THR A 120 -13.40 -7.38 4.47
CA THR A 120 -12.82 -7.97 5.69
C THR A 120 -11.71 -8.92 5.30
N VAL A 121 -10.46 -8.54 5.59
CA VAL A 121 -9.28 -9.33 5.24
C VAL A 121 -8.86 -10.23 6.40
N ASP A 122 -8.65 -11.52 6.13
CA ASP A 122 -8.11 -12.49 7.08
C ASP A 122 -6.67 -12.13 7.47
N THR A 123 -6.58 -11.31 8.51
CA THR A 123 -5.34 -10.85 9.15
C THR A 123 -5.48 -10.94 10.67
N ALA A 124 -4.36 -10.88 11.41
CA ALA A 124 -4.39 -10.85 12.87
C ALA A 124 -5.31 -9.74 13.42
N LEU A 125 -5.37 -8.58 12.77
CA LEU A 125 -6.22 -7.45 13.13
C LEU A 125 -7.72 -7.78 13.04
N SER A 126 -8.12 -8.49 11.98
CA SER A 126 -9.53 -8.87 11.77
C SER A 126 -10.03 -9.99 12.69
N ARG A 127 -9.12 -10.73 13.37
CA ARG A 127 -9.43 -11.98 14.08
C ARG A 127 -10.60 -11.88 15.07
N PRO A 128 -10.73 -10.82 15.88
CA PRO A 128 -11.87 -10.66 16.79
C PRO A 128 -13.22 -10.46 16.07
N TYR A 129 -13.21 -9.97 14.84
CA TYR A 129 -14.38 -9.50 14.11
C TYR A 129 -14.89 -10.49 13.04
N ARG A 130 -14.23 -11.64 12.86
CA ARG A 130 -14.56 -12.59 11.78
C ARG A 130 -15.91 -13.28 11.96
N ARG A 131 -16.38 -13.45 13.20
CA ARG A 131 -17.62 -14.16 13.52
C ARG A 131 -18.87 -13.47 12.96
N SER A 132 -18.82 -12.15 12.77
CA SER A 132 -19.92 -11.36 12.23
C SER A 132 -19.79 -11.12 10.72
N VAL A 133 -18.76 -11.67 10.06
CA VAL A 133 -18.56 -11.50 8.61
C VAL A 133 -19.51 -12.44 7.87
N PRO A 134 -20.33 -11.95 6.93
CA PRO A 134 -21.17 -12.81 6.11
C PRO A 134 -20.36 -13.86 5.35
N SER A 135 -20.95 -15.04 5.12
CA SER A 135 -20.31 -16.10 4.33
C SER A 135 -19.86 -15.57 2.97
N GLY A 136 -18.62 -15.89 2.58
CA GLY A 136 -18.01 -15.41 1.34
C GLY A 136 -17.54 -13.95 1.34
N ARG A 137 -17.63 -13.22 2.47
CA ARG A 137 -17.13 -11.82 2.61
C ARG A 137 -15.88 -11.70 3.50
N LEU A 138 -15.29 -12.82 3.93
CA LEU A 138 -13.96 -12.88 4.55
C LEU A 138 -12.94 -13.25 3.46
N PHE A 139 -12.05 -12.32 3.13
CA PHE A 139 -11.10 -12.46 2.04
C PHE A 139 -9.70 -12.79 2.54
N GLY A 140 -8.96 -13.57 1.75
CA GLY A 140 -7.51 -13.60 1.88
C GLY A 140 -6.89 -12.23 1.53
N ALA A 141 -5.70 -11.95 2.07
CA ALA A 141 -4.97 -10.74 1.77
C ALA A 141 -4.67 -10.59 0.27
N GLU A 142 -4.32 -11.69 -0.41
CA GLU A 142 -4.10 -11.72 -1.85
C GLU A 142 -5.36 -11.28 -2.62
N ARG A 143 -6.50 -11.92 -2.36
CA ARG A 143 -7.78 -11.57 -3.00
C ARG A 143 -8.18 -10.12 -2.78
N SER A 144 -7.96 -9.60 -1.58
CA SER A 144 -8.29 -8.21 -1.25
C SER A 144 -7.45 -7.23 -2.07
N VAL A 145 -6.15 -7.50 -2.23
CA VAL A 145 -5.26 -6.67 -3.06
C VAL A 145 -5.67 -6.73 -4.53
N GLU A 146 -6.03 -7.90 -5.06
CA GLU A 146 -6.52 -8.01 -6.45
C GLU A 146 -7.76 -7.14 -6.72
N LEU A 147 -8.73 -7.17 -5.80
CA LEU A 147 -9.94 -6.36 -5.89
C LEU A 147 -9.62 -4.87 -5.85
N LEU A 148 -8.77 -4.46 -4.90
CA LEU A 148 -8.37 -3.06 -4.76
C LEU A 148 -7.59 -2.56 -5.97
N MET A 149 -6.67 -3.36 -6.53
CA MET A 149 -5.93 -2.96 -7.72
C MET A 149 -6.84 -2.84 -8.94
N SER A 150 -7.80 -3.76 -9.10
CA SER A 150 -8.80 -3.69 -10.18
C SER A 150 -9.64 -2.41 -10.08
N LEU A 151 -9.97 -2.00 -8.85
CA LEU A 151 -10.67 -0.74 -8.58
C LEU A 151 -9.80 0.48 -8.87
N VAL A 152 -8.55 0.50 -8.42
CA VAL A 152 -7.59 1.58 -8.73
C VAL A 152 -7.43 1.77 -10.23
N ASP A 153 -7.32 0.68 -10.99
CA ASP A 153 -7.18 0.73 -12.45
C ASP A 153 -8.45 1.29 -13.15
N ALA A 154 -9.60 1.31 -12.47
CA ALA A 154 -10.87 1.83 -12.98
C ALA A 154 -11.23 3.25 -12.52
N LEU A 155 -10.47 3.82 -11.56
CA LEU A 155 -10.74 5.16 -11.01
C LEU A 155 -10.00 6.25 -11.79
N ASP A 156 -10.59 7.44 -11.82
CA ASP A 156 -10.02 8.64 -12.44
C ASP A 156 -9.89 9.79 -11.44
N ALA A 157 -9.22 10.87 -11.85
CA ALA A 157 -8.95 12.04 -11.00
C ALA A 157 -10.21 12.74 -10.45
N GLN A 158 -11.39 12.58 -11.07
CA GLN A 158 -12.64 13.15 -10.55
C GLN A 158 -13.16 12.40 -9.31
N LYS A 159 -12.58 11.23 -9.02
CA LYS A 159 -12.92 10.42 -7.86
C LYS A 159 -12.10 10.77 -6.61
N SER A 160 -11.13 11.69 -6.70
CA SER A 160 -10.35 12.17 -5.56
C SER A 160 -11.24 12.71 -4.42
N GLY A 161 -10.79 12.50 -3.18
CA GLY A 161 -11.50 12.90 -1.96
C GLY A 161 -12.66 11.98 -1.57
N ARG A 162 -12.98 11.00 -2.41
CA ARG A 162 -13.99 9.97 -2.14
C ARG A 162 -13.33 8.70 -1.66
N ALA A 163 -14.14 7.74 -1.27
CA ALA A 163 -13.62 6.41 -1.07
C ALA A 163 -14.56 5.33 -1.62
N PHE A 164 -14.04 4.12 -1.65
CA PHE A 164 -14.71 3.04 -2.36
C PHE A 164 -14.51 1.73 -1.61
N SER A 165 -15.56 0.93 -1.55
CA SER A 165 -15.48 -0.48 -1.21
C SER A 165 -14.83 -1.26 -2.34
N TRP A 166 -14.21 -2.39 -2.03
CA TRP A 166 -13.57 -3.32 -2.96
C TRP A 166 -14.44 -3.74 -4.15
N ASP A 167 -15.77 -3.60 -4.07
CA ASP A 167 -16.75 -3.86 -5.13
C ASP A 167 -17.08 -2.61 -5.97
N GLY A 168 -16.38 -1.50 -5.73
CA GLY A 168 -16.56 -0.22 -6.42
C GLY A 168 -17.69 0.66 -5.86
N ALA A 169 -18.42 0.20 -4.85
CA ALA A 169 -19.44 1.01 -4.21
C ALA A 169 -18.80 2.20 -3.46
N GLU A 170 -19.25 3.42 -3.76
CA GLU A 170 -18.90 4.60 -2.97
C GLU A 170 -19.55 4.47 -1.58
N LEU A 171 -18.76 4.61 -0.50
CA LEU A 171 -19.31 4.55 0.86
C LEU A 171 -19.54 5.97 1.40
N PRO A 172 -20.52 6.14 2.29
CA PRO A 172 -20.76 7.41 2.94
C PRO A 172 -19.77 7.58 4.10
N TRP A 173 -18.69 8.34 3.92
CA TRP A 173 -17.87 8.89 5.02
C TRP A 173 -17.84 10.41 4.95
#